data_AF-L9L1L7-F1
#
_entry.id   AF-L9L1L7-F1
#
_cell.length_a   1.000
_cell.length_b   1.000
_cell.length_c   1.000
_cell.angle_alpha   90.00
_cell.angle_beta   90.00
_cell.angle_gamma   90.00
#
_symmetry.space_group_name_H-M   'P 1'
#
loop_
_entity.id
_entity.type
_entity.pdbx_description
1 polymer ?
#
loop_
_entity_poly.entity_id
_entity_poly.type
_entity_poly.pdbx_seq_one_letter_code
_entity_poly.pdbx_strand_id
1 'polypeptide(L)'
;EGRIVLRLRSLRGDADLYVSDGTLHPSFDDYELQSATCGQDAVAVPARFRRPVGIGVYGHPSHLESQFEMRVYLDATADPLGAADTPAGSPQRTPAPEDGPRDDESVLWTLLFSVLKLVLEVLF
;
A
#
# COMPACT_ATOMS: atom_id res chain seq x y z
N GLU A 1 -4.04 -4.71 6.45
CA GLU A 1 -2.57 -4.66 6.51
C GLU A 1 -1.98 -5.71 7.44
N GLY A 2 -0.78 -6.21 7.15
CA GLY A 2 -0.04 -7.08 8.06
C GLY A 2 1.24 -6.42 8.54
N ARG A 3 1.83 -6.98 9.61
CA ARG A 3 2.91 -6.33 10.36
C ARG A 3 4.29 -6.48 9.74
N ILE A 4 4.46 -7.32 8.73
CA ILE A 4 5.75 -7.51 8.07
C ILE A 4 5.84 -6.53 6.92
N VAL A 5 6.84 -5.64 6.95
CA VAL A 5 7.09 -4.67 5.89
C VAL A 5 8.40 -5.04 5.21
N LEU A 6 8.33 -5.30 3.91
CA LEU A 6 9.48 -5.48 3.04
C LEU A 6 9.87 -4.13 2.50
N ARG A 7 11.15 -3.79 2.58
CA ARG A 7 11.70 -2.56 1.99
C ARG A 7 12.89 -2.91 1.12
N LEU A 8 12.82 -2.47 -0.12
CA LEU A 8 13.86 -2.60 -1.11
C LEU A 8 14.41 -1.21 -1.43
N ARG A 9 15.73 -1.07 -1.36
CA ARG A 9 16.43 0.15 -1.74
C ARG A 9 17.42 -0.16 -2.85
N SER A 10 17.22 0.44 -4.01
CA SER A 10 18.19 0.45 -5.10
C SER A 10 19.44 1.24 -4.68
N LEU A 11 20.59 0.58 -4.72
CA LEU A 11 21.93 1.17 -4.51
C LEU A 11 22.56 1.59 -5.84
N ARG A 12 22.30 0.82 -6.89
CA ARG A 12 22.63 1.10 -8.29
C ARG A 12 21.55 0.49 -9.18
N GLY A 13 21.36 1.08 -10.35
CA GLY A 13 20.29 0.66 -11.25
C GLY A 13 18.91 0.93 -10.65
N ASP A 14 17.95 0.09 -11.02
CA ASP A 14 16.58 0.17 -10.54
C ASP A 14 16.11 -1.27 -10.29
N ALA A 15 15.81 -1.60 -9.05
CA ALA A 15 15.40 -2.94 -8.64
C ALA A 15 13.98 -2.87 -8.11
N ASP A 16 13.09 -3.63 -8.73
CA ASP A 16 11.66 -3.67 -8.44
C ASP A 16 11.32 -4.88 -7.55
N LEU A 17 10.34 -4.72 -6.67
CA LEU A 17 9.92 -5.71 -5.69
C LEU A 17 8.59 -6.38 -6.07
N TYR A 18 8.56 -7.71 -6.05
CA TYR A 18 7.39 -8.54 -6.29
C TYR A 18 7.20 -9.58 -5.17
N VAL A 19 5.96 -9.82 -4.77
CA VAL A 19 5.62 -10.67 -3.61
C VAL A 19 4.38 -11.50 -3.90
N SER A 20 4.35 -12.76 -3.45
CA SER A 20 3.20 -13.67 -3.60
C SER A 20 3.10 -14.66 -2.44
N ASP A 21 1.90 -15.08 -2.07
CA ASP A 21 1.65 -16.24 -1.20
C ASP A 21 1.29 -17.54 -1.96
N GLY A 22 1.03 -17.43 -3.27
CA GLY A 22 0.67 -18.55 -4.15
C GLY A 22 1.88 -19.24 -4.79
N THR A 23 3.01 -18.54 -4.90
CA THR A 23 4.26 -19.06 -5.45
C THR A 23 5.48 -18.61 -4.64
N LEU A 24 6.50 -19.46 -4.58
CA LEU A 24 7.80 -19.11 -3.99
C LEU A 24 8.72 -18.35 -4.96
N HIS A 25 8.34 -18.26 -6.24
CA HIS A 25 9.14 -17.64 -7.29
C HIS A 25 8.30 -16.61 -8.06
N PRO A 26 7.78 -15.56 -7.39
CA PRO A 26 7.06 -14.50 -8.09
C PRO A 26 8.00 -13.81 -9.09
N SER A 27 7.41 -13.36 -10.19
CA SER A 27 8.12 -12.69 -11.28
C SER A 27 7.47 -11.34 -11.59
N PHE A 28 8.02 -10.63 -12.57
CA PHE A 28 7.42 -9.37 -13.04
C PHE A 28 6.04 -9.53 -13.70
N ASP A 29 5.65 -10.76 -14.07
CA ASP A 29 4.35 -11.09 -14.67
C ASP A 29 3.44 -11.92 -13.75
N ASP A 30 3.97 -12.51 -12.68
CA ASP A 30 3.24 -13.39 -11.76
C ASP A 30 3.53 -13.01 -10.31
N TYR A 31 2.64 -12.21 -9.72
CA TYR A 31 2.75 -11.67 -8.37
C TYR A 31 1.37 -11.29 -7.79
N GLU A 32 1.31 -11.07 -6.48
CA GLU A 32 0.10 -10.58 -5.80
C GLU A 32 0.26 -9.17 -5.24
N LEU A 33 1.50 -8.78 -4.90
CA LEU A 33 1.85 -7.41 -4.51
C LEU A 33 3.14 -7.01 -5.24
N GLN A 34 3.23 -5.74 -5.60
CA GLN A 34 4.45 -5.17 -6.18
C GLN A 34 4.71 -3.76 -5.66
N SER A 35 5.98 -3.34 -5.74
CA SER A 35 6.41 -1.95 -5.69
C SER A 35 7.54 -1.81 -6.70
N ALA A 36 7.32 -1.02 -7.75
CA ALA A 36 8.23 -0.81 -8.86
C ALA A 36 8.36 0.70 -9.11
N THR A 37 9.11 1.37 -8.24
CA THR A 37 9.25 2.83 -8.24
C THR A 37 10.72 3.20 -8.40
N CYS A 38 11.02 4.35 -8.99
CA CYS A 38 12.40 4.84 -9.15
C CYS A 38 13.07 5.29 -7.83
N GLY A 39 12.67 4.74 -6.69
CA GLY A 39 12.99 5.20 -5.35
C GLY A 39 13.11 4.06 -4.33
N GLN A 40 12.48 4.24 -3.17
CA GLN A 40 12.43 3.20 -2.15
C GLN A 40 11.13 2.41 -2.31
N ASP A 41 11.27 1.13 -2.63
CA ASP A 41 10.14 0.23 -2.76
C ASP A 41 9.77 -0.39 -1.43
N ALA A 42 8.47 -0.40 -1.12
CA ALA A 42 7.98 -0.93 0.14
C ALA A 42 6.63 -1.62 -0.01
N VAL A 43 6.51 -2.80 0.57
CA VAL A 43 5.26 -3.58 0.59
C VAL A 43 5.00 -4.08 2.01
N ALA A 44 3.81 -3.79 2.54
CA ALA A 44 3.32 -4.42 3.75
C ALA A 44 2.68 -5.77 3.40
N VAL A 45 3.22 -6.87 3.93
CA VAL A 45 2.71 -8.22 3.69
C VAL A 45 1.42 -8.43 4.48
N PRO A 46 0.27 -8.65 3.84
CA PRO A 46 -1.00 -8.84 4.52
C PRO A 46 -0.97 -10.01 5.52
N ALA A 47 -1.71 -9.89 6.62
CA ALA A 47 -1.84 -10.98 7.60
C ALA A 47 -2.47 -12.25 7.01
N ARG A 48 -3.30 -12.10 5.96
CA ARG A 48 -3.97 -13.20 5.25
C ARG A 48 -3.02 -14.03 4.38
N PHE A 49 -1.82 -13.54 4.08
CA PHE A 49 -0.88 -14.24 3.20
C PHE A 49 -0.46 -15.57 3.82
N ARG A 50 -0.64 -16.67 3.08
CA ARG A 50 -0.13 -17.99 3.49
C ARG A 50 1.39 -17.95 3.58
N ARG A 51 1.93 -18.76 4.47
CA ARG A 51 3.39 -18.89 4.65
C ARG A 51 3.84 -20.20 4.02
N PRO A 52 5.01 -20.26 3.38
CA PRO A 52 5.96 -19.15 3.14
C PRO A 52 5.46 -18.12 2.11
N VAL A 53 5.99 -16.89 2.19
CA VAL A 53 5.76 -15.83 1.18
C VAL A 53 6.96 -15.80 0.24
N GLY A 54 6.71 -15.87 -1.06
CA GLY A 54 7.73 -15.72 -2.11
C GLY A 54 8.06 -14.24 -2.33
N ILE A 55 9.33 -13.97 -2.60
CA ILE A 55 9.86 -12.62 -2.90
C ILE A 55 10.70 -12.71 -4.17
N GLY A 56 10.38 -11.85 -5.13
CA GLY A 56 11.09 -11.70 -6.40
C GLY A 56 11.63 -10.28 -6.51
N VAL A 57 12.88 -10.14 -6.95
CA VAL A 57 13.51 -8.84 -7.21
C VAL A 57 14.07 -8.85 -8.61
N TYR A 58 13.68 -7.88 -9.43
CA TYR A 58 14.07 -7.79 -10.84
C TYR A 58 14.63 -6.41 -11.14
N GLY A 59 15.65 -6.36 -12.00
CA GLY A 59 16.23 -5.09 -12.44
C GLY A 59 15.47 -4.53 -13.64
N HIS A 60 15.24 -3.22 -13.66
CA HIS A 60 14.63 -2.55 -14.80
C HIS A 60 15.53 -2.66 -16.05
N PRO A 61 15.00 -2.97 -17.26
CA PRO A 61 15.79 -3.21 -18.47
C PRO A 61 16.67 -2.04 -18.94
N SER A 62 16.41 -0.82 -18.48
CA SER A 62 17.25 0.35 -18.78
C SER A 62 18.61 0.33 -18.07
N HIS A 63 18.79 -0.56 -17.10
CA HIS A 63 20.01 -0.69 -16.32
C HIS A 63 20.66 -2.05 -16.59
N LEU A 64 21.95 -2.05 -16.91
CA LEU A 64 22.71 -3.29 -17.16
C LEU A 64 22.87 -4.15 -15.89
N GLU A 65 22.90 -3.50 -14.73
CA GLU A 65 23.05 -4.13 -13.43
C GLU A 65 22.25 -3.32 -12.41
N SER A 66 21.54 -4.02 -11.52
CA SER A 66 20.89 -3.43 -10.36
C SER A 66 21.51 -4.02 -9.09
N GLN A 67 21.98 -3.15 -8.19
CA GLN A 67 22.44 -3.52 -6.85
C GLN A 67 21.43 -2.98 -5.86
N PHE A 68 21.02 -3.79 -4.89
CA PHE A 68 19.95 -3.42 -3.97
C PHE A 68 20.22 -3.92 -2.56
N GLU A 69 19.52 -3.30 -1.61
CA GLU A 69 19.46 -3.70 -0.22
C GLU A 69 18.02 -4.08 0.13
N MET A 70 17.80 -5.32 0.58
CA MET A 70 16.52 -5.81 1.07
C MET A 70 16.51 -5.82 2.60
N ARG A 71 15.50 -5.19 3.21
CA ARG A 71 15.30 -5.19 4.66
C ARG A 71 13.88 -5.61 5.00
N VAL A 72 13.77 -6.39 6.06
CA VAL A 72 12.49 -6.86 6.59
C VAL A 72 12.27 -6.20 7.94
N TYR A 73 11.13 -5.54 8.09
CA TYR A 73 10.73 -4.85 9.31
C TYR A 73 9.48 -5.50 9.89
N LEU A 74 9.38 -5.49 11.22
CA LEU A 74 8.13 -5.75 11.93
C LEU A 74 7.58 -4.39 12.38
N ASP A 75 6.46 -3.98 11.80
CA ASP A 75 5.72 -2.80 12.24
C ASP A 75 5.00 -3.12 13.55
N ALA A 76 5.50 -2.52 14.63
CA ALA A 76 4.95 -2.65 15.97
C ALA A 76 3.69 -1.80 16.21
N THR A 77 3.41 -0.85 15.31
CA THR A 77 2.27 0.07 15.42
C THR A 77 1.03 -0.44 14.68
N ALA A 78 1.21 -1.39 13.77
CA ALA A 78 0.12 -2.08 13.11
C ALA A 78 -0.65 -2.94 14.14
N ASP A 79 -1.87 -2.51 14.45
CA ASP A 79 -2.75 -3.08 15.47
C ASP A 79 -2.89 -4.61 15.27
N PRO A 80 -2.56 -5.44 16.27
CA PRO A 80 -2.62 -6.90 16.14
C PRO A 80 -4.02 -7.45 15.89
N LEU A 81 -5.08 -6.65 16.03
CA LEU A 81 -6.45 -7.12 16.11
C LEU A 81 -7.41 -6.17 15.36
N GLY A 82 -7.87 -6.60 14.18
CA GLY A 82 -9.28 -6.41 13.88
C GLY A 82 -10.04 -7.21 14.93
N ALA A 83 -10.45 -6.54 16.02
CA ALA A 83 -11.16 -7.16 17.11
C ALA A 83 -12.38 -7.91 16.55
N ALA A 84 -12.39 -9.22 16.74
CA ALA A 84 -13.57 -10.03 16.46
C ALA A 84 -14.76 -9.45 17.24
N ASP A 85 -15.82 -9.11 16.52
CA ASP A 85 -17.11 -8.72 17.07
C ASP A 85 -17.54 -9.70 18.16
N THR A 86 -17.52 -9.25 19.41
CA THR A 86 -18.19 -9.93 20.52
C THR A 86 -19.52 -9.20 20.71
N PRO A 87 -20.69 -9.82 20.46
CA PRO A 87 -21.96 -9.14 20.66
C PRO A 87 -22.32 -9.22 22.15
N ALA A 88 -22.15 -8.12 22.88
CA ALA A 88 -22.77 -7.92 24.18
C ALA A 88 -23.72 -6.72 24.09
N GLY A 89 -25.02 -7.01 24.11
CA GLY A 89 -26.09 -6.03 23.93
C GLY A 89 -26.30 -5.07 25.12
N SER A 90 -26.46 -3.79 24.75
CA SER A 90 -27.52 -2.80 25.10
C SER A 90 -27.88 -2.46 26.57
N PRO A 91 -28.52 -1.29 26.88
CA PRO A 91 -28.77 -0.08 26.06
C PRO A 91 -28.66 1.31 26.79
N GLN A 92 -28.68 2.38 25.97
CA GLN A 92 -29.43 3.65 26.14
C GLN A 92 -28.86 4.88 26.92
N ARG A 93 -28.57 5.97 26.19
CA ARG A 93 -29.35 7.25 26.22
C ARG A 93 -28.75 8.32 25.28
N THR A 94 -29.59 8.84 24.37
CA THR A 94 -29.45 10.15 23.67
C THR A 94 -30.59 11.07 24.16
N PRO A 95 -30.44 12.41 24.14
CA PRO A 95 -30.60 13.27 22.93
C PRO A 95 -29.60 14.48 22.85
N ALA A 96 -28.94 14.81 21.70
CA ALA A 96 -29.28 15.76 20.59
C ALA A 96 -29.23 17.28 20.94
N PRO A 97 -28.98 18.25 20.01
CA PRO A 97 -28.33 18.25 18.67
C PRO A 97 -27.33 19.45 18.42
N GLU A 98 -26.80 19.54 17.17
CA GLU A 98 -26.24 20.73 16.46
C GLU A 98 -24.74 21.09 16.60
N ASP A 99 -23.94 20.72 15.58
CA ASP A 99 -23.23 21.66 14.70
C ASP A 99 -22.78 20.92 13.42
N GLY A 100 -23.00 21.54 12.25
CA GLY A 100 -23.10 20.92 10.92
C GLY A 100 -21.82 20.30 10.32
N PRO A 101 -21.95 19.57 9.20
CA PRO A 101 -20.81 18.98 8.50
C PRO A 101 -19.93 20.08 7.90
N ARG A 102 -18.67 20.08 8.34
CA ARG A 102 -17.55 20.92 7.89
C ARG A 102 -17.38 20.89 6.37
N ASP A 103 -17.06 22.06 5.83
CA ASP A 103 -16.79 22.43 4.43
C ASP A 103 -15.66 21.64 3.71
N ASP A 104 -15.22 20.50 4.24
CA ASP A 104 -14.09 19.73 3.71
C ASP A 104 -14.43 19.03 2.37
N GLU A 105 -15.68 18.63 2.17
CA GLU A 105 -16.12 17.96 0.93
C GLU A 105 -16.07 18.93 -0.27
N SER A 106 -16.44 20.19 -0.06
CA SER A 106 -16.49 21.21 -1.12
C SER A 106 -15.09 21.59 -1.61
N VAL A 107 -14.10 21.63 -0.71
CA VAL A 107 -12.70 21.94 -1.07
C VAL A 107 -12.09 20.81 -1.89
N LEU A 108 -12.28 19.56 -1.48
CA LEU A 108 -11.76 18.38 -2.18
C LEU A 108 -12.35 18.25 -3.58
N TRP A 109 -13.66 18.46 -3.72
CA TRP A 109 -14.34 18.44 -5.02
C TRP A 109 -13.88 19.57 -5.95
N THR A 110 -13.65 20.76 -5.41
CA THR A 110 -13.15 21.89 -6.20
C THR A 110 -11.73 21.63 -6.71
N LEU A 111 -10.88 21.01 -5.89
CA LEU A 111 -9.53 20.62 -6.29
C LEU A 111 -9.58 19.56 -7.41
N LEU A 112 -10.45 18.55 -7.26
CA LEU A 112 -10.65 17.48 -8.25
C LEU A 112 -11.06 18.03 -9.62
N PHE A 113 -12.07 18.89 -9.67
CA PHE A 113 -12.53 19.51 -10.91
C PHE A 113 -11.46 20.40 -11.55
N SER A 114 -10.67 21.11 -10.74
CA SER A 114 -9.59 21.96 -11.22
C SER A 114 -8.49 21.14 -11.92
N VAL A 115 -8.09 20.01 -11.31
CA VAL A 115 -7.10 19.10 -11.90
C VAL A 115 -7.65 18.42 -13.16
N LEU A 116 -8.89 17.95 -13.13
CA LEU A 116 -9.53 17.30 -14.28
C LEU A 116 -9.58 18.24 -15.49
N LYS A 117 -9.93 19.51 -15.27
CA LYS A 117 -9.97 20.52 -16.32
C LYS A 117 -8.61 20.74 -16.96
N LEU A 118 -7.55 20.86 -16.15
CA LEU A 118 -6.18 21.07 -16.65
C LEU A 118 -5.70 19.88 -17.50
N VAL A 119 -6.02 18.65 -17.11
CA VAL A 119 -5.69 17.46 -17.90
C VAL A 119 -6.42 17.46 -19.25
N LEU A 120 -7.71 17.80 -19.26
CA LEU A 120 -8.50 17.85 -20.49
C LEU A 120 -7.99 18.93 -21.47
N GLU A 121 -7.58 20.09 -20.96
CA GLU A 121 -7.00 21.19 -21.74
C GLU A 121 -5.63 20.85 -22.36
N VAL A 122 -4.86 19.95 -21.74
CA VAL A 122 -3.59 19.48 -22.32
C VAL A 122 -3.82 18.43 -23.41
N LEU A 123 -4.92 17.68 -23.35
CA LEU A 123 -5.21 16.57 -24.25
C LEU A 123 -5.99 16.95 -25.52
N PHE A 124 -6.65 18.11 -25.56
CA PHE A 124 -7.47 18.60 -26.68
C PHE A 124 -7.09 20.03 -27.07
#